data_AF-A0A3D1GSX7-F1
#
_entry.id   AF-A0A3D1GSX7-F1
#
_cell.length_a   1.000
_cell.length_b   1.000
_cell.length_c   1.000
_cell.angle_alpha   90.00
_cell.angle_beta   90.00
_cell.angle_gamma   90.00
#
_symmetry.space_group_name_H-M   'P 1'
#
loop_
_entity.id
_entity.type
_entity.pdbx_description
1 polymer ?
#
loop_
_entity_poly.entity_id
_entity_poly.type
_entity_poly.pdbx_seq_one_letter_code
_entity_poly.pdbx_strand_id
1 'polypeptide(L)'
;MVKVLNLATMTSTSKDGQLIDFVIRKFGGATSKGSSTRGGVGALKGLIRLVRKEGRNSSMAVDGPKGPIFEVKSGIFELAKLTKATIVPVGIASEPHFVFQKSWNKARLPKPFAKIVIYFHKPLDLNLENVKDAANAKALGNAIANACEQASNFLRP
;
A
#
# COMPACT_ATOMS: atom_id res chain seq x y z
N MET A 1 16.49 -20.04 -4.87
CA MET A 1 16.89 -18.61 -4.86
C MET A 1 15.61 -17.77 -4.85
N VAL A 2 15.28 -17.12 -3.74
CA VAL A 2 14.08 -16.27 -3.66
C VAL A 2 14.32 -15.06 -4.56
N LYS A 3 13.43 -14.85 -5.54
CA LYS A 3 13.50 -13.71 -6.45
C LYS A 3 13.46 -12.43 -5.62
N VAL A 4 14.48 -11.57 -5.76
CA VAL A 4 14.57 -10.30 -5.01
C VAL A 4 13.32 -9.48 -5.30
N LEU A 5 12.58 -9.12 -4.26
CA LEU A 5 11.38 -8.30 -4.40
C LEU A 5 11.80 -6.87 -4.77
N ASN A 6 11.63 -6.46 -6.03
CA ASN A 6 11.90 -5.09 -6.48
C ASN A 6 10.79 -4.12 -6.03
N LEU A 7 10.53 -4.09 -4.72
CA LEU A 7 9.47 -3.32 -4.08
C LEU A 7 10.07 -2.39 -3.02
N ALA A 8 9.54 -1.18 -2.94
CA ALA A 8 9.77 -0.21 -1.90
C ALA A 8 8.43 0.12 -1.21
N THR A 9 8.41 0.25 0.11
CA THR A 9 7.20 0.67 0.83
C THR A 9 7.50 1.57 2.02
N MET A 10 6.46 2.13 2.64
CA MET A 10 6.57 2.90 3.87
C MET A 10 6.25 2.05 5.09
N THR A 11 7.12 2.09 6.08
CA THR A 11 6.89 1.47 7.39
C THR A 11 6.92 2.52 8.48
N SER A 12 6.11 2.35 9.52
CA SER A 12 6.10 3.31 10.64
C SER A 12 7.37 3.18 11.49
N THR A 13 7.63 4.16 12.36
CA THR A 13 8.74 4.11 13.32
C THR A 13 8.40 3.31 14.60
N SER A 14 7.24 2.65 14.67
CA SER A 14 6.85 1.83 15.84
C SER A 14 7.58 0.48 15.88
N LYS A 15 7.48 -0.24 17.00
CA LYS A 15 8.02 -1.61 17.14
C LYS A 15 7.45 -2.55 16.06
N ASP A 16 6.15 -2.51 15.84
CA ASP A 16 5.49 -3.31 14.78
C ASP A 16 6.00 -2.91 13.40
N GLY A 17 6.21 -1.61 13.16
CA GLY A 17 6.81 -1.10 11.92
C GLY A 17 8.24 -1.60 11.69
N GLN A 18 9.02 -1.77 12.76
CA GLN A 18 10.38 -2.35 12.68
C GLN A 18 10.36 -3.85 12.36
N LEU A 19 9.39 -4.60 12.90
CA LEU A 19 9.23 -6.01 12.55
C LEU A 19 8.87 -6.18 11.07
N ILE A 20 7.92 -5.39 10.58
CA ILE A 20 7.53 -5.38 9.16
C ILE A 20 8.72 -4.98 8.27
N ASP A 21 9.47 -3.94 8.68
CA ASP A 21 10.69 -3.49 8.00
C ASP A 21 11.74 -4.61 7.88
N PHE A 22 12.00 -5.31 8.98
CA PHE A 22 12.93 -6.44 9.00
C PHE A 22 12.51 -7.53 8.01
N VAL A 23 11.23 -7.93 8.03
CA VAL A 23 10.70 -8.96 7.14
C VAL A 23 10.82 -8.53 5.68
N ILE A 24 10.39 -7.33 5.32
CA ILE A 24 10.45 -6.81 3.94
C ILE A 24 11.88 -6.81 3.41
N ARG A 25 12.84 -6.34 4.23
CA ARG A 25 14.26 -6.32 3.85
C ARG A 25 14.84 -7.72 3.69
N LYS A 26 14.42 -8.68 4.51
CA LYS A 26 14.83 -10.10 4.35
C LYS A 26 14.36 -10.71 3.04
N PHE A 27 13.24 -10.24 2.48
CA PHE A 27 12.76 -10.63 1.15
C PHE A 27 13.31 -9.78 -0.01
N GLY A 28 14.30 -8.91 0.25
CA GLY A 28 14.96 -8.08 -0.77
C GLY A 28 14.24 -6.76 -1.10
N GLY A 29 13.13 -6.47 -0.42
CA GLY A 29 12.44 -5.20 -0.50
C GLY A 29 13.20 -4.07 0.19
N ALA A 30 12.84 -2.83 -0.13
CA ALA A 30 13.31 -1.64 0.55
C ALA A 30 12.16 -0.97 1.31
N THR A 31 12.53 -0.19 2.32
CA THR A 31 11.55 0.55 3.12
C THR A 31 12.05 1.95 3.38
N SER A 32 11.10 2.87 3.51
CA SER A 32 11.31 4.21 4.02
C SER A 32 10.52 4.40 5.31
N LYS A 33 11.17 4.94 6.35
CA LYS A 33 10.58 4.99 7.70
C LYS A 33 9.83 6.30 7.95
N GLY A 34 8.57 6.16 8.33
CA GLY A 34 7.68 7.23 8.80
C GLY A 34 6.22 6.93 8.48
N SER A 35 5.34 7.84 8.88
CA SER A 35 3.91 7.73 8.69
C SER A 35 3.30 9.11 8.51
N SER A 36 2.02 9.18 8.12
CA SER A 36 1.25 10.42 8.08
C SER A 36 1.19 11.16 9.44
N THR A 37 1.58 10.50 10.54
CA THR A 37 1.64 11.10 11.89
C THR A 37 3.04 11.49 12.34
N ARG A 38 4.08 10.77 11.90
CA ARG A 38 5.47 11.02 12.32
C ARG A 38 6.42 10.77 11.16
N GLY A 39 7.13 11.81 10.74
CA GLY A 39 8.16 11.70 9.71
C GLY A 39 7.65 11.43 8.29
N GLY A 40 6.36 11.65 8.01
CA GLY A 40 5.74 11.32 6.71
C GLY A 40 6.43 11.97 5.50
N VAL A 41 6.82 13.24 5.60
CA VAL A 41 7.56 13.94 4.52
C VAL A 41 8.91 13.28 4.25
N GLY A 42 9.66 12.94 5.31
CA GLY A 42 10.94 12.24 5.17
C GLY A 42 10.77 10.86 4.57
N ALA A 43 9.73 10.14 5.00
CA ALA A 43 9.40 8.81 4.49
C ALA A 43 9.04 8.84 3.00
N LEU A 44 8.21 9.80 2.59
CA LEU A 44 7.83 10.00 1.20
C LEU A 44 9.04 10.36 0.32
N LYS A 45 9.90 11.28 0.79
CA LYS A 45 11.17 11.60 0.12
C LYS A 45 12.06 10.37 -0.05
N GLY A 46 12.15 9.51 0.97
CA GLY A 46 12.87 8.25 0.89
C GLY A 46 12.29 7.29 -0.16
N LEU A 47 10.97 7.15 -0.22
CA LEU A 47 10.31 6.38 -1.29
C LEU A 47 10.61 6.94 -2.69
N ILE A 48 10.50 8.25 -2.88
CA ILE A 48 10.80 8.91 -4.16
C ILE A 48 12.24 8.62 -4.59
N ARG A 49 13.19 8.66 -3.64
CA ARG A 49 14.59 8.31 -3.90
C ARG A 49 14.73 6.86 -4.35
N LEU A 50 14.08 5.92 -3.66
CA LEU A 50 14.12 4.49 -4.00
C LEU A 50 13.56 4.24 -5.40
N VAL A 51 12.45 4.89 -5.76
CA VAL A 51 11.86 4.76 -7.11
C VAL A 51 12.79 5.36 -8.17
N ARG A 52 13.22 6.62 -8.00
CA ARG A 52 13.98 7.34 -9.04
C ARG A 52 15.41 6.88 -9.21
N LYS A 53 16.10 6.50 -8.13
CA LYS A 53 17.54 6.15 -8.17
C LYS A 53 17.79 4.66 -8.30
N GLU A 54 16.93 3.83 -7.73
CA GLU A 54 17.12 2.37 -7.71
C GLU A 54 16.13 1.64 -8.64
N GLY A 55 15.21 2.35 -9.30
CA GLY A 55 14.25 1.74 -10.21
C GLY A 55 13.26 0.78 -9.51
N ARG A 56 13.00 1.01 -8.22
CA ARG A 56 12.10 0.16 -7.43
C ARG A 56 10.64 0.49 -7.71
N ASN A 57 9.78 -0.53 -7.72
CA ASN A 57 8.33 -0.32 -7.68
C ASN A 57 7.91 0.10 -6.27
N SER A 58 7.03 1.08 -6.13
CA SER A 58 6.53 1.49 -4.80
C SER A 58 5.16 0.90 -4.50
N SER A 59 4.94 0.53 -3.24
CA SER A 59 3.62 0.21 -2.68
C SER A 59 3.36 1.07 -1.44
N MET A 60 2.10 1.43 -1.21
CA MET A 60 1.72 2.22 -0.03
C MET A 60 0.27 1.95 0.36
N ALA A 61 0.03 1.78 1.66
CA ALA A 61 -1.32 1.85 2.21
C ALA A 61 -1.78 3.31 2.19
N VAL A 62 -2.92 3.57 1.56
CA VAL A 62 -3.40 4.93 1.27
C VAL A 62 -4.19 5.58 2.40
N ASP A 63 -4.63 4.80 3.38
CA ASP A 63 -5.53 5.22 4.47
C ASP A 63 -4.80 5.69 5.74
N GLY A 64 -3.60 5.18 6.03
CA GLY A 64 -2.69 5.68 7.06
C GLY A 64 -3.22 5.63 8.51
N PRO A 65 -2.35 5.80 9.52
CA PRO A 65 -2.62 5.37 10.90
C PRO A 65 -3.68 6.13 11.71
N LYS A 66 -4.14 7.29 11.22
CA LYS A 66 -5.18 8.10 11.89
C LYS A 66 -6.59 7.81 11.39
N GLY A 67 -6.74 6.92 10.40
CA GLY A 67 -8.01 6.73 9.70
C GLY A 67 -8.48 8.01 8.99
N PRO A 68 -9.77 8.04 8.59
CA PRO A 68 -10.71 6.92 8.57
C PRO A 68 -10.24 5.75 7.71
N ILE A 69 -10.66 4.53 8.05
CA ILE A 69 -10.35 3.35 7.23
C ILE A 69 -10.92 3.56 5.83
N PHE A 70 -10.15 3.18 4.80
CA PHE A 70 -10.52 3.35 3.38
C PHE A 70 -10.55 4.80 2.85
N GLU A 71 -10.04 5.79 3.60
CA GLU A 71 -9.89 7.15 3.08
C GLU A 71 -8.50 7.43 2.50
N VAL A 72 -8.45 7.67 1.19
CA VAL A 72 -7.19 7.92 0.47
C VAL A 72 -6.55 9.26 0.86
N LYS A 73 -5.26 9.23 1.20
CA LYS A 73 -4.44 10.41 1.52
C LYS A 73 -3.60 10.88 0.32
N SER A 74 -3.27 12.18 0.28
CA SER A 74 -2.57 12.82 -0.85
C SER A 74 -1.17 12.27 -1.15
N GLY A 75 -0.53 11.60 -0.19
CA GLY A 75 0.85 11.11 -0.33
C GLY A 75 1.05 10.18 -1.54
N ILE A 76 0.03 9.42 -1.96
CA ILE A 76 0.12 8.56 -3.15
C ILE A 76 0.17 9.37 -4.45
N PHE A 77 -0.60 10.47 -4.50
CA PHE A 77 -0.63 11.37 -5.64
C PHE A 77 0.66 12.19 -5.72
N GLU A 78 1.19 12.63 -4.59
CA GLU A 78 2.51 13.29 -4.51
C GLU A 78 3.63 12.36 -4.98
N LEU A 79 3.62 11.10 -4.53
CA LEU A 79 4.58 10.09 -4.97
C LEU A 79 4.51 9.90 -6.49
N ALA A 80 3.31 9.63 -7.02
CA ALA A 80 3.10 9.38 -8.44
C ALA A 80 3.52 10.58 -9.29
N LYS A 81 3.15 11.81 -8.90
CA LYS A 81 3.53 13.05 -9.59
C LYS A 81 5.05 13.22 -9.66
N LEU A 82 5.74 13.07 -8.53
CA LEU A 82 7.19 13.33 -8.43
C LEU A 82 8.05 12.22 -9.04
N THR A 83 7.51 11.01 -9.15
CA THR A 83 8.19 9.86 -9.76
C THR A 83 7.77 9.62 -11.21
N LYS A 84 6.71 10.29 -11.68
CA LYS A 84 6.01 9.99 -12.95
C LYS A 84 5.53 8.53 -13.03
N ALA A 85 5.27 7.90 -11.89
CA ALA A 85 4.80 6.52 -11.83
C ALA A 85 3.29 6.45 -11.99
N THR A 86 2.83 5.39 -12.63
CA THR A 86 1.40 5.09 -12.78
C THR A 86 0.85 4.45 -11.50
N ILE A 87 -0.34 4.88 -11.07
CA ILE A 87 -1.02 4.32 -9.90
C ILE A 87 -1.82 3.09 -10.34
N VAL A 88 -1.54 1.94 -9.70
CA VAL A 88 -2.27 0.69 -9.90
C VAL A 88 -2.95 0.31 -8.58
N PRO A 89 -4.29 0.38 -8.49
CA PRO A 89 -5.03 -0.09 -7.33
C PRO A 89 -4.86 -1.59 -7.15
N VAL A 90 -4.61 -2.03 -5.92
CA VAL A 90 -4.43 -3.45 -5.60
C VAL A 90 -5.40 -3.84 -4.48
N GLY A 91 -6.14 -4.93 -4.71
CA GLY A 91 -7.01 -5.55 -3.73
C GLY A 91 -6.45 -6.88 -3.28
N ILE A 92 -6.61 -7.21 -1.99
CA ILE A 92 -6.12 -8.46 -1.42
C ILE A 92 -7.25 -9.13 -0.63
N ALA A 93 -7.47 -10.41 -0.91
CA ALA A 93 -8.38 -11.25 -0.16
C ALA A 93 -7.65 -12.53 0.27
N SER A 94 -8.06 -13.12 1.40
CA SER A 94 -7.47 -14.36 1.90
C SER A 94 -8.51 -15.20 2.63
N GLU A 95 -8.49 -16.51 2.49
CA GLU A 95 -9.39 -17.43 3.22
C GLU A 95 -8.69 -18.79 3.50
N PRO A 96 -8.77 -19.35 4.73
CA PRO A 96 -9.30 -18.72 5.94
C PRO A 96 -8.34 -17.70 6.57
N HIS A 97 -8.89 -16.71 7.27
CA HIS A 97 -8.10 -15.67 7.93
C HIS A 97 -8.61 -15.33 9.33
N PHE A 98 -7.77 -14.73 10.16
CA PHE A 98 -8.16 -14.06 11.40
C PHE A 98 -8.32 -12.56 11.14
N VAL A 99 -9.32 -11.93 11.75
CA VAL A 99 -9.50 -10.48 11.73
C VAL A 99 -9.15 -9.91 13.10
N PHE A 100 -8.22 -8.95 13.15
CA PHE A 100 -7.88 -8.25 14.39
C PHE A 100 -8.99 -7.24 14.75
N GLN A 101 -10.03 -7.71 15.44
CA GLN A 101 -11.23 -6.90 15.73
C GLN A 101 -10.96 -5.65 16.58
N LYS A 102 -9.93 -5.68 17.43
CA LYS A 102 -9.53 -4.55 18.27
C LYS A 102 -8.64 -3.53 17.53
N SER A 103 -8.13 -3.88 16.36
CA SER A 103 -7.30 -2.97 15.56
C SER A 103 -8.16 -2.01 14.75
N TRP A 104 -7.77 -0.73 14.71
CA TRP A 104 -8.48 0.31 13.96
C TRP A 104 -8.60 0.00 12.47
N ASN A 105 -7.60 -0.68 11.90
CA ASN A 105 -7.54 -1.03 10.49
C ASN A 105 -8.16 -2.39 10.15
N LYS A 106 -8.70 -3.11 11.15
CA LYS A 106 -9.28 -4.46 10.99
C LYS A 106 -8.40 -5.40 10.15
N ALA A 107 -7.08 -5.36 10.40
CA ALA A 107 -6.11 -6.13 9.63
C ALA A 107 -6.47 -7.64 9.60
N ARG A 108 -6.23 -8.26 8.46
CA ARG A 108 -6.48 -9.68 8.22
C ARG A 108 -5.16 -10.44 8.24
N LEU A 109 -5.07 -11.48 9.06
CA LEU A 109 -3.94 -12.40 9.11
C LEU A 109 -4.37 -13.73 8.48
N PRO A 110 -3.86 -14.08 7.28
CA PRO A 110 -4.12 -15.38 6.68
C PRO A 110 -3.68 -16.51 7.61
N LYS A 111 -4.51 -17.54 7.76
CA LYS A 111 -4.13 -18.75 8.51
C LYS A 111 -3.10 -19.57 7.71
N PRO A 112 -2.35 -20.49 8.33
CA PRO A 112 -1.57 -21.47 7.58
C PRO A 112 -2.44 -22.15 6.51
N PHE A 113 -1.89 -22.32 5.31
CA PHE A 113 -2.56 -22.90 4.14
C PHE A 113 -3.74 -22.08 3.57
N ALA A 114 -3.90 -20.82 3.97
CA ALA A 114 -4.89 -19.94 3.37
C ALA A 114 -4.61 -19.66 1.91
N LYS A 115 -5.67 -19.66 1.09
CA LYS A 115 -5.62 -19.14 -0.28
C LYS A 115 -5.58 -17.62 -0.20
N ILE A 116 -4.59 -17.01 -0.85
CA ILE A 116 -4.44 -15.55 -0.94
C ILE A 116 -4.61 -15.15 -2.40
N VAL A 117 -5.53 -14.22 -2.66
CA VAL A 117 -5.72 -13.61 -3.98
C VAL A 117 -5.27 -12.17 -3.91
N ILE A 118 -4.39 -11.79 -4.84
CA ILE A 118 -3.95 -10.41 -5.06
C ILE A 118 -4.48 -10.02 -6.43
N TYR A 119 -5.40 -9.05 -6.47
CA TYR A 119 -5.98 -8.53 -7.69
C TYR A 119 -5.38 -7.17 -8.02
N PHE A 120 -4.72 -7.08 -9.17
CA PHE A 120 -4.23 -5.82 -9.73
C PHE A 120 -5.32 -5.24 -10.62
N HIS A 121 -5.87 -4.10 -10.23
CA HIS A 121 -6.79 -3.36 -11.08
C HIS A 121 -6.05 -2.76 -12.29
N LYS A 122 -6.80 -2.31 -13.29
CA LYS A 122 -6.22 -1.51 -14.37
C LYS A 122 -5.58 -0.23 -13.80
N PRO A 123 -4.48 0.24 -14.42
CA PRO A 123 -3.93 1.57 -14.14
C PRO A 123 -4.99 2.66 -14.11
N LEU A 124 -4.91 3.58 -13.15
CA LEU A 124 -5.76 4.76 -13.14
C LEU A 124 -5.08 5.90 -13.88
N ASP A 125 -5.83 6.53 -14.78
CA ASP A 125 -5.47 7.81 -15.37
C ASP A 125 -6.05 8.92 -14.49
N LEU A 126 -5.18 9.59 -13.72
CA LEU A 126 -5.55 10.61 -12.76
C LEU A 126 -4.84 11.91 -13.10
N ASN A 127 -5.56 13.03 -13.06
CA ASN A 127 -4.92 14.33 -13.17
C ASN A 127 -4.21 14.68 -11.85
N LEU A 128 -2.88 14.64 -11.84
CA LEU A 128 -2.05 14.91 -10.67
C LEU A 128 -1.57 16.37 -10.56
N GLU A 129 -2.12 17.31 -11.35
CA GLU A 129 -1.81 18.74 -11.20
C GLU A 129 -2.13 19.21 -9.77
N ASN A 130 -3.34 18.90 -9.30
CA ASN A 130 -3.76 19.10 -7.92
C ASN A 130 -3.76 17.77 -7.13
N VAL A 131 -2.69 17.53 -6.37
CA VAL A 131 -2.52 16.30 -5.56
C VAL A 131 -3.49 16.19 -4.37
N LYS A 132 -4.22 17.26 -4.05
CA LYS A 132 -5.23 17.31 -2.98
C LYS A 132 -6.66 17.26 -3.51
N ASP A 133 -6.84 16.98 -4.80
CA ASP A 133 -8.16 16.85 -5.38
C ASP A 133 -8.93 15.68 -4.76
N ALA A 134 -10.10 16.00 -4.19
CA ALA A 134 -11.00 15.02 -3.59
C ALA A 134 -11.55 14.03 -4.63
N ALA A 135 -11.66 14.41 -5.90
CA ALA A 135 -12.09 13.52 -6.98
C ALA A 135 -11.09 12.36 -7.18
N ASN A 136 -9.79 12.65 -7.16
CA ASN A 136 -8.73 11.64 -7.24
C ASN A 136 -8.78 10.68 -6.05
N ALA A 137 -8.95 11.20 -4.84
CA ALA A 137 -9.07 10.39 -3.63
C ALA A 137 -10.27 9.43 -3.71
N LYS A 138 -11.43 9.93 -4.15
CA LYS A 138 -12.66 9.12 -4.33
C LYS A 138 -12.49 8.07 -5.44
N ALA A 139 -11.92 8.45 -6.58
CA ALA A 139 -11.69 7.53 -7.70
C ALA A 139 -10.76 6.38 -7.30
N LEU A 140 -9.64 6.69 -6.63
CA LEU A 140 -8.72 5.67 -6.14
C LEU A 140 -9.35 4.79 -5.06
N GLY A 141 -10.11 5.38 -4.12
CA GLY A 141 -10.84 4.63 -3.09
C GLY A 141 -11.81 3.62 -3.69
N ASN A 142 -12.63 4.04 -4.66
CA ASN A 142 -13.57 3.18 -5.37
C ASN A 142 -12.86 2.05 -6.13
N ALA A 143 -11.73 2.35 -6.79
CA ALA A 143 -10.98 1.35 -7.53
C ALA A 143 -10.32 0.31 -6.61
N ILE A 144 -9.82 0.73 -5.43
CA ILE A 144 -9.32 -0.20 -4.40
C ILE A 144 -10.45 -1.08 -3.87
N ALA A 145 -11.62 -0.51 -3.58
CA ALA A 145 -12.78 -1.26 -3.12
C ALA A 145 -13.21 -2.32 -4.15
N ASN A 146 -13.30 -1.94 -5.42
CA ASN A 146 -13.57 -2.87 -6.52
C ASN A 146 -12.50 -3.96 -6.62
N ALA A 147 -11.21 -3.60 -6.52
CA ALA A 147 -10.13 -4.57 -6.55
C ALA A 147 -10.23 -5.60 -5.40
N CYS A 148 -10.61 -5.16 -4.19
CA CYS A 148 -10.83 -6.03 -3.04
C CYS A 148 -12.05 -6.96 -3.25
N GLU A 149 -13.12 -6.46 -3.85
CA GLU A 149 -14.29 -7.25 -4.22
C GLU A 149 -13.92 -8.32 -5.26
N GLN A 150 -13.22 -7.94 -6.33
CA GLN A 150 -12.74 -8.88 -7.34
C GLN A 150 -11.85 -9.95 -6.73
N ALA A 151 -10.88 -9.57 -5.88
CA ALA A 151 -10.04 -10.53 -5.17
C ALA A 151 -10.86 -11.52 -4.34
N SER A 152 -11.94 -11.05 -3.70
CA SER A 152 -12.83 -11.88 -2.89
C SER A 152 -13.66 -12.84 -3.75
N ASN A 153 -14.06 -12.44 -4.97
CA ASN A 153 -14.81 -13.30 -5.88
C ASN A 153 -14.00 -14.53 -6.32
N PHE A 154 -12.68 -14.42 -6.49
CA PHE A 154 -11.79 -15.56 -6.79
C PHE A 154 -11.61 -16.55 -5.62
N LEU A 155 -12.05 -16.19 -4.42
CA LEU A 155 -12.06 -17.08 -3.25
C LEU A 155 -13.39 -17.81 -3.08
N ARG A 156 -14.47 -17.34 -3.73
CA ARG A 156 -15.76 -18.03 -3.69
C ARG A 156 -15.62 -19.37 -4.45
N PRO A 157 -16.17 -20.46 -3.89
CA PRO A 157 -16.16 -21.77 -4.53
C PRO A 157 -16.97 -21.79 -5.83
#